data_AF-A0A419S2D2-F1
#
_entry.id   AF-A0A419S2D2-F1
#
_cell.length_a   1.000
_cell.length_b   1.000
_cell.length_c   1.000
_cell.angle_alpha   90.00
_cell.angle_beta   90.00
_cell.angle_gamma   90.00
#
_symmetry.space_group_name_H-M   'P 1'
#
loop_
_entity.id
_entity.type
_entity.pdbx_description
1 polymer ?
#
loop_
_entity_poly.entity_id
_entity_poly.type
_entity_poly.pdbx_seq_one_letter_code
_entity_poly.pdbx_strand_id
1 'polypeptide(L)'
;MKKVSIFFLMVGISLQVLAQKDSDKPKVMPIYSIFQKSEEGKLAREKELGKEPVNCAPELPRVKSDDVIFAKRLTRDIYFADPANRYLTPVDTNRNFLTILLRGISEQKIEAYQTWNPSTGRVEELIDYNTLLTKTDASAGLGYPLQFSDQELLAKCGLRLIEDWYFDTNRAEFKSFIIAIGLIVPSSAASSASVPKLKDPAVKIGEAGADMNGMFYVNYPTIRNYICKFNVYHPNEKIRYTFDDVFQLRYFSSLIIEESNPDGYKLANRPDLKSGLDKLLEADRIKRSLIQYEQDMWEH
;
A
#
# COMPACT_ATOMS: atom_id res chain seq x y z
N MET A 1 -2.40 71.16 71.66
CA MET A 1 -1.35 71.28 70.62
C MET A 1 -0.79 69.89 70.34
N LYS A 2 -0.95 69.41 69.10
CA LYS A 2 -0.57 68.05 68.67
C LYS A 2 0.96 67.90 68.66
N LYS A 3 1.51 66.84 69.25
CA LYS A 3 2.89 66.39 69.05
C LYS A 3 2.88 65.14 68.17
N VAL A 4 3.45 65.30 66.98
CA VAL A 4 3.88 64.25 66.07
C VAL A 4 5.27 63.83 66.51
N SER A 5 5.54 62.52 66.59
CA SER A 5 6.91 62.01 66.57
C SER A 5 6.95 60.71 65.77
N ILE A 6 7.81 60.72 64.76
CA ILE A 6 7.95 59.79 63.65
C ILE A 6 8.86 58.64 64.10
N PHE A 7 8.41 57.40 63.95
CA PHE A 7 9.22 56.19 64.18
C PHE A 7 9.86 55.75 62.86
N PHE A 8 11.19 55.64 62.87
CA PHE A 8 12.03 55.21 61.76
C PHE A 8 11.93 53.68 61.62
N LEU A 9 11.53 53.17 60.45
CA LEU A 9 11.58 51.73 60.13
C LEU A 9 12.55 51.49 58.96
N MET A 10 13.63 50.77 59.26
CA MET A 10 14.64 50.30 58.33
C MET A 10 14.03 49.32 57.31
N VAL A 11 14.10 49.64 56.02
CA VAL A 11 13.79 48.71 54.92
C VAL A 11 15.11 48.31 54.26
N GLY A 12 15.48 47.04 54.40
CA GLY A 12 16.64 46.45 53.74
C GLY A 12 16.42 46.34 52.24
N ILE A 13 17.33 46.94 51.47
CA ILE A 13 17.36 46.84 50.01
C ILE A 13 18.06 45.51 49.66
N SER A 14 17.30 44.55 49.12
CA SER A 14 17.87 43.41 48.41
C SER A 14 18.01 43.77 46.94
N LEU A 15 19.25 43.81 46.44
CA LEU A 15 19.54 43.93 45.01
C LEU A 15 19.13 42.62 44.32
N GLN A 16 18.01 42.60 43.61
CA GLN A 16 17.73 41.55 42.63
C GLN A 16 18.39 41.93 41.31
N VAL A 17 19.38 41.14 40.90
CA VAL A 17 19.99 41.17 39.56
C VAL A 17 18.95 40.68 38.56
N LEU A 18 18.37 41.60 37.79
CA LEU A 18 17.56 41.27 36.62
C LEU A 18 18.51 40.86 35.48
N ALA A 19 18.72 39.56 35.32
CA ALA A 19 19.30 39.01 34.09
C ALA A 19 18.27 39.19 32.96
N GLN A 20 18.55 40.10 32.03
CA GLN A 20 17.82 40.21 30.77
C GLN A 20 17.97 38.90 30.00
N LYS A 21 16.85 38.20 29.80
CA LYS A 21 16.73 37.06 28.91
C LYS A 21 16.75 37.59 27.48
N ASP A 22 17.93 37.61 26.86
CA ASP A 22 18.09 37.92 25.45
C ASP A 22 17.23 36.97 24.61
N SER A 23 16.49 37.55 23.67
CA SER A 23 15.56 36.86 22.77
C SER A 23 16.28 35.86 21.88
N ASP A 24 15.87 34.59 21.93
CA ASP A 24 16.25 33.54 20.97
C ASP A 24 15.75 33.90 19.56
N LYS A 25 16.62 34.55 18.78
CA LYS A 25 16.53 34.47 17.31
C LYS A 25 17.10 33.11 16.90
N PRO A 26 16.45 32.35 16.00
CA PRO A 26 17.01 31.09 15.54
C PRO A 26 18.38 31.38 14.93
N LYS A 27 19.44 30.87 15.56
CA LYS A 27 20.78 30.89 14.98
C LYS A 27 20.71 30.09 13.68
N VAL A 28 20.74 30.80 12.55
CA VAL A 28 20.95 30.18 11.24
C VAL A 28 22.35 29.60 11.29
N MET A 29 22.46 28.32 11.63
CA MET A 29 23.74 27.63 11.57
C MET A 29 24.18 27.59 10.11
N PRO A 30 25.42 27.98 9.78
CA PRO A 30 25.92 27.82 8.43
C PRO A 30 25.83 26.35 8.03
N ILE A 31 25.24 26.08 6.87
CA ILE A 31 25.13 24.73 6.33
C ILE A 31 26.54 24.34 5.84
N TYR A 32 27.28 23.59 6.66
CA TYR A 32 28.54 23.02 6.24
C TYR A 32 28.31 21.87 5.27
N SER A 33 29.09 21.84 4.18
CA SER A 33 29.19 20.67 3.31
C SER A 33 29.58 19.44 4.14
N ILE A 34 29.12 18.25 3.71
CA ILE A 34 29.40 16.97 4.38
C ILE A 34 30.92 16.77 4.56
N PHE A 35 31.73 17.33 3.65
CA PHE A 35 33.19 17.28 3.66
C PHE A 35 33.84 18.26 4.65
N GLN A 36 33.12 19.27 5.14
CA GLN A 36 33.62 20.33 6.01
C GLN A 36 33.29 20.11 7.50
N LYS A 37 32.56 19.05 7.84
CA LYS A 37 32.26 18.70 9.24
C LYS A 37 33.47 18.09 9.94
N SER A 38 33.63 18.39 11.23
CA SER A 38 34.60 17.70 12.09
C SER A 38 34.30 16.20 12.17
N GLU A 39 35.32 15.38 12.46
CA GLU A 39 35.17 13.92 12.61
C GLU A 39 34.12 13.55 13.68
N GLU A 40 34.06 14.31 14.77
CA GLU A 40 33.01 14.16 15.80
C GLU A 40 31.60 14.44 15.25
N GLY A 41 31.46 15.46 14.38
CA GLY A 41 30.21 15.78 13.71
C GLY A 41 29.79 14.74 12.65
N LYS A 42 30.75 14.03 12.05
CA LYS A 42 30.49 12.88 11.18
C LYS A 42 30.00 11.67 11.98
N LEU A 43 30.65 11.36 13.10
CA LEU A 43 30.28 10.25 13.99
C LEU A 43 28.91 10.48 14.68
N ALA A 44 28.63 11.71 15.10
CA ALA A 44 27.32 12.07 15.66
C ALA A 44 26.21 11.91 14.62
N ARG A 45 26.45 12.39 13.38
CA ARG A 45 25.52 12.19 12.26
C ARG A 45 25.33 10.72 11.90
N GLU A 46 26.38 9.90 11.96
CA GLU A 46 26.26 8.44 11.74
C GLU A 46 25.42 7.77 12.84
N LYS A 47 25.55 8.21 14.09
CA LYS A 47 24.69 7.77 15.21
C LYS A 47 23.26 8.29 15.13
N GLU A 48 23.01 9.37 14.41
CA GLU A 48 21.70 9.98 14.19
C GLU A 48 21.04 9.53 12.88
N LEU A 49 21.81 9.04 11.91
CA LEU A 49 21.32 8.41 10.70
C LEU A 49 20.46 7.20 11.08
N GLY A 50 19.15 7.33 10.92
CA GLY A 50 18.17 6.29 11.25
C GLY A 50 17.48 6.43 12.61
N LYS A 51 17.75 7.50 13.39
CA LYS A 51 17.02 7.80 14.64
C LYS A 51 15.80 8.70 14.47
N GLU A 52 15.67 9.38 13.33
CA GLU A 52 14.41 10.05 13.03
C GLU A 52 13.31 8.97 13.00
N PRO A 53 12.13 9.21 13.62
CA PRO A 53 10.99 8.33 13.44
C PRO A 53 10.57 8.45 11.97
N VAL A 54 11.21 7.69 11.11
CA VAL A 54 10.87 7.61 9.70
C VAL A 54 9.43 7.13 9.67
N ASN A 55 8.52 7.98 9.15
CA ASN A 55 7.21 7.50 8.76
C ASN A 55 7.44 6.28 7.88
N CYS A 56 7.06 5.11 8.41
CA CYS A 56 7.36 3.81 7.79
C CYS A 56 6.88 3.74 6.34
N ALA A 57 5.85 4.51 5.98
CA ALA A 57 5.39 4.74 4.63
C ALA A 57 5.63 6.22 4.28
N PRO A 58 6.42 6.52 3.23
CA PRO A 58 6.54 7.88 2.70
C PRO A 58 5.18 8.43 2.25
N GLU A 59 4.95 9.72 2.41
CA GLU A 59 3.72 10.36 1.95
C GLU A 59 3.52 10.15 0.43
N LEU A 60 2.26 9.94 0.02
CA LEU A 60 1.94 9.86 -1.40
C LEU A 60 2.20 11.23 -2.06
N PRO A 61 2.72 11.25 -3.30
CA PRO A 61 2.94 12.50 -4.01
C PRO A 61 1.60 13.23 -4.16
N ARG A 62 1.60 14.54 -3.91
CA ARG A 62 0.47 15.40 -4.21
C ARG A 62 0.58 15.80 -5.67
N VAL A 63 -0.39 15.37 -6.46
CA VAL A 63 -0.44 15.60 -7.91
C VAL A 63 -1.68 16.43 -8.19
N LYS A 64 -1.53 17.53 -8.94
CA LYS A 64 -2.67 18.31 -9.40
C LYS A 64 -3.17 17.75 -10.72
N SER A 65 -4.47 17.90 -10.98
CA SER A 65 -5.08 17.49 -12.25
C SER A 65 -4.36 18.08 -13.47
N ASP A 66 -3.96 19.35 -13.38
CA ASP A 66 -3.42 20.12 -14.49
C ASP A 66 -2.01 19.67 -14.88
N ASP A 67 -1.30 19.03 -13.95
CA ASP A 67 0.07 18.55 -14.15
C ASP A 67 0.12 17.14 -14.77
N VAL A 68 -1.04 16.47 -14.90
CA VAL A 68 -1.16 15.10 -15.41
C VAL A 68 -1.50 15.13 -16.89
N ILE A 69 -0.57 14.70 -17.75
CA ILE A 69 -0.80 14.61 -19.20
C ILE A 69 -1.50 13.30 -19.57
N PHE A 70 -1.18 12.22 -18.88
CA PHE A 70 -1.71 10.90 -19.15
C PHE A 70 -2.17 10.27 -17.86
N ALA A 71 -3.37 9.68 -17.92
CA ALA A 71 -3.91 8.88 -16.84
C ALA A 71 -4.66 7.68 -17.42
N LYS A 72 -4.44 6.49 -16.86
CA LYS A 72 -5.16 5.28 -17.22
C LYS A 72 -5.40 4.41 -16.01
N ARG A 73 -6.67 4.06 -15.75
CA ARG A 73 -7.04 3.11 -14.69
C ARG A 73 -6.89 1.68 -15.19
N LEU A 74 -6.27 0.85 -14.37
CA LEU A 74 -6.08 -0.58 -14.61
C LEU A 74 -6.51 -1.37 -13.39
N THR A 75 -7.10 -2.54 -13.65
CA THR A 75 -7.33 -3.57 -12.65
C THR A 75 -6.49 -4.78 -13.01
N ARG A 76 -5.74 -5.28 -12.03
CA ARG A 76 -4.89 -6.46 -12.18
C ARG A 76 -5.09 -7.42 -11.03
N ASP A 77 -4.93 -8.71 -11.32
CA ASP A 77 -4.95 -9.75 -10.31
C ASP A 77 -3.54 -10.31 -10.07
N ILE A 78 -3.24 -10.55 -8.81
CA ILE A 78 -2.04 -11.18 -8.29
C ILE A 78 -2.47 -12.52 -7.72
N TYR A 79 -2.06 -13.61 -8.35
CA TYR A 79 -2.39 -14.95 -7.87
C TYR A 79 -1.33 -15.45 -6.89
N PHE A 80 -1.76 -16.01 -5.76
CA PHE A 80 -0.85 -16.64 -4.79
C PHE A 80 -0.33 -18.01 -5.27
N ALA A 81 -0.99 -18.59 -6.27
CA ALA A 81 -0.53 -19.80 -6.95
C ALA A 81 0.81 -19.59 -7.66
N ASP A 82 1.08 -18.39 -8.16
CA ASP A 82 2.30 -18.05 -8.88
C ASP A 82 3.52 -18.15 -7.94
N PRO A 83 4.55 -18.97 -8.26
CA PRO A 83 5.77 -19.05 -7.49
C PRO A 83 6.44 -17.68 -7.26
N ALA A 84 6.31 -16.74 -8.20
CA ALA A 84 6.86 -15.40 -8.07
C ALA A 84 6.26 -14.67 -6.86
N ASN A 85 4.97 -14.87 -6.56
CA ASN A 85 4.24 -14.16 -5.50
C ASN A 85 4.28 -14.88 -4.13
N ARG A 86 5.03 -15.97 -4.01
CA ARG A 86 5.05 -16.82 -2.80
C ARG A 86 5.42 -16.08 -1.52
N TYR A 87 6.18 -15.00 -1.62
CA TYR A 87 6.57 -14.18 -0.47
C TYR A 87 5.40 -13.43 0.18
N LEU A 88 4.26 -13.26 -0.50
CA LEU A 88 3.06 -12.61 0.07
C LEU A 88 2.36 -13.52 1.08
N THR A 89 2.44 -14.82 0.87
CA THR A 89 1.75 -15.85 1.67
C THR A 89 2.72 -16.94 2.14
N PRO A 90 3.74 -16.60 2.96
CA PRO A 90 4.58 -17.60 3.60
C PRO A 90 3.78 -18.47 4.57
N VAL A 91 4.34 -19.63 4.94
CA VAL A 91 3.74 -20.56 5.91
C VAL A 91 3.66 -19.92 7.31
N ASP A 92 4.57 -19.01 7.64
CA ASP A 92 4.54 -18.24 8.88
C ASP A 92 3.35 -17.27 8.87
N THR A 93 2.35 -17.55 9.70
CA THR A 93 1.11 -16.78 9.82
C THR A 93 1.36 -15.33 10.22
N ASN A 94 2.43 -15.04 10.96
CA ASN A 94 2.76 -13.67 11.37
C ASN A 94 3.28 -12.81 10.21
N ARG A 95 3.74 -13.45 9.14
CA ARG A 95 4.27 -12.82 7.93
C ARG A 95 3.37 -13.02 6.72
N ASN A 96 2.21 -13.66 6.88
CA ASN A 96 1.24 -13.81 5.81
C ASN A 96 0.42 -12.53 5.65
N PHE A 97 0.39 -11.97 4.44
CA PHE A 97 -0.33 -10.75 4.14
C PHE A 97 -1.82 -10.81 4.50
N LEU A 98 -2.49 -11.93 4.21
CA LEU A 98 -3.92 -12.09 4.51
C LEU A 98 -4.20 -12.08 6.01
N THR A 99 -3.38 -12.81 6.78
CA THR A 99 -3.50 -12.84 8.24
C THR A 99 -3.26 -11.45 8.84
N ILE A 100 -2.29 -10.70 8.29
CA ILE A 100 -2.02 -9.32 8.71
C ILE A 100 -3.21 -8.40 8.41
N LEU A 101 -3.79 -8.48 7.21
CA LEU A 101 -4.98 -7.68 6.85
C LEU A 101 -6.18 -8.02 7.74
N LEU A 102 -6.51 -9.30 7.89
CA LEU A 102 -7.63 -9.74 8.71
C LEU A 102 -7.46 -9.38 10.18
N ARG A 103 -6.23 -9.49 10.70
CA ARG A 103 -5.93 -9.00 12.06
C ARG A 103 -6.16 -7.48 12.15
N GLY A 104 -5.67 -6.71 11.18
CA GLY A 104 -5.89 -5.26 11.12
C GLY A 104 -7.37 -4.87 11.09
N ILE A 105 -8.20 -5.64 10.39
CA ILE A 105 -9.66 -5.47 10.33
C ILE A 105 -10.28 -5.82 11.69
N SER A 106 -9.89 -6.95 12.29
CA SER A 106 -10.40 -7.36 13.61
C SER A 106 -10.03 -6.37 14.73
N GLU A 107 -8.87 -5.74 14.64
CA GLU A 107 -8.40 -4.69 15.55
C GLU A 107 -8.97 -3.30 15.23
N GLN A 108 -9.83 -3.16 14.21
CA GLN A 108 -10.39 -1.89 13.73
C GLN A 108 -9.33 -0.83 13.34
N LYS A 109 -8.13 -1.28 12.96
CA LYS A 109 -7.07 -0.42 12.41
C LYS A 109 -7.20 -0.24 10.90
N ILE A 110 -7.87 -1.18 10.25
CA ILE A 110 -8.15 -1.19 8.82
C ILE A 110 -9.66 -1.28 8.62
N GLU A 111 -10.18 -0.46 7.73
CA GLU A 111 -11.55 -0.58 7.25
C GLU A 111 -11.60 -1.46 5.99
N ALA A 112 -12.57 -2.37 5.95
CA ALA A 112 -12.85 -3.21 4.80
C ALA A 112 -14.22 -2.86 4.20
N TYR A 113 -14.32 -3.05 2.89
CA TYR A 113 -15.44 -2.64 2.05
C TYR A 113 -15.90 -3.83 1.21
N GLN A 114 -17.19 -3.94 0.91
CA GLN A 114 -17.73 -5.09 0.17
C GLN A 114 -17.49 -4.95 -1.33
N THR A 115 -17.67 -3.74 -1.84
CA THR A 115 -17.76 -3.50 -3.28
C THR A 115 -16.80 -2.39 -3.72
N TRP A 116 -16.37 -2.50 -4.97
CA TRP A 116 -15.69 -1.44 -5.70
C TRP A 116 -16.66 -0.91 -6.73
N ASN A 117 -16.87 0.41 -6.74
CA ASN A 117 -17.73 1.08 -7.71
C ASN A 117 -16.85 1.74 -8.80
N PRO A 118 -16.83 1.20 -10.04
CA PRO A 118 -16.01 1.75 -11.12
C PRO A 118 -16.41 3.17 -11.53
N SER A 119 -17.70 3.51 -11.41
CA SER A 119 -18.24 4.81 -11.84
C SER A 119 -17.81 5.95 -10.92
N THR A 120 -17.78 5.69 -9.60
CA THR A 120 -17.33 6.67 -8.61
C THR A 120 -15.83 6.58 -8.33
N GLY A 121 -15.20 5.46 -8.70
CA GLY A 121 -13.79 5.20 -8.43
C GLY A 121 -13.50 5.04 -6.94
N ARG A 122 -14.44 4.51 -6.17
CA ARG A 122 -14.33 4.38 -4.71
C ARG A 122 -14.76 2.99 -4.24
N VAL A 123 -14.19 2.61 -3.10
CA VAL A 123 -14.68 1.46 -2.33
C VAL A 123 -15.91 1.91 -1.54
N GLU A 124 -16.93 1.05 -1.51
CA GLU A 124 -18.25 1.34 -0.94
C GLU A 124 -18.68 0.18 -0.02
N GLU A 125 -19.66 0.46 0.85
CA GLU A 125 -20.26 -0.50 1.78
C GLU A 125 -19.26 -1.11 2.78
N LEU A 126 -19.12 -0.50 3.97
CA LEU A 126 -18.28 -1.09 5.02
C LEU A 126 -18.79 -2.48 5.43
N ILE A 127 -17.85 -3.39 5.71
CA ILE A 127 -18.15 -4.75 6.18
C ILE A 127 -17.58 -4.98 7.58
N ASP A 128 -18.38 -5.62 8.44
CA ASP A 128 -17.91 -6.09 9.75
C ASP A 128 -17.06 -7.36 9.61
N TYR A 129 -16.12 -7.54 10.53
CA TYR A 129 -15.19 -8.68 10.56
C TYR A 129 -15.92 -10.03 10.57
N ASN A 130 -16.98 -10.18 11.36
CA ASN A 130 -17.70 -11.46 11.47
C ASN A 130 -18.43 -11.80 10.16
N THR A 131 -18.98 -10.79 9.49
CA THR A 131 -19.67 -10.96 8.19
C THR A 131 -18.66 -11.25 7.08
N LEU A 132 -17.47 -10.66 7.17
CA LEU A 132 -16.37 -10.97 6.26
C LEU A 132 -15.95 -12.43 6.39
N LEU A 133 -15.75 -12.93 7.61
CA LEU A 133 -15.36 -14.31 7.84
C LEU A 133 -16.38 -15.32 7.32
N THR A 134 -17.69 -15.08 7.51
CA THR A 134 -18.71 -16.00 6.99
C THR A 134 -18.73 -16.02 5.46
N LYS A 135 -18.51 -14.88 4.81
CA LYS A 135 -18.38 -14.80 3.34
C LYS A 135 -17.12 -15.52 2.83
N THR A 136 -15.98 -15.33 3.49
CA THR A 136 -14.72 -15.97 3.09
C THR A 136 -14.73 -17.48 3.36
N ASP A 137 -15.37 -17.92 4.43
CA ASP A 137 -15.57 -19.34 4.72
C ASP A 137 -16.47 -20.00 3.67
N ALA A 138 -17.62 -19.40 3.37
CA ALA A 138 -18.55 -19.92 2.36
C ALA A 138 -17.94 -20.01 0.94
N SER A 139 -17.01 -19.12 0.61
CA SER A 139 -16.45 -19.01 -0.75
C SER A 139 -15.10 -19.71 -0.91
N ALA A 140 -14.27 -19.75 0.13
CA ALA A 140 -12.90 -20.27 0.06
C ALA A 140 -12.53 -21.25 1.19
N GLY A 141 -13.44 -21.53 2.13
CA GLY A 141 -13.13 -22.31 3.33
C GLY A 141 -12.12 -21.62 4.24
N LEU A 142 -12.10 -20.28 4.23
CA LEU A 142 -11.23 -19.42 5.02
C LEU A 142 -12.03 -18.74 6.14
N GLY A 143 -12.44 -19.51 7.14
CA GLY A 143 -13.15 -19.03 8.32
C GLY A 143 -12.28 -18.91 9.58
N TYR A 144 -11.15 -19.61 9.63
CA TYR A 144 -10.33 -19.73 10.84
C TYR A 144 -8.86 -19.36 10.59
N PRO A 145 -8.17 -18.76 11.59
CA PRO A 145 -6.76 -18.36 11.49
C PRO A 145 -5.79 -19.45 10.99
N LEU A 146 -6.04 -20.72 11.35
CA LEU A 146 -5.21 -21.86 10.96
C LEU A 146 -5.33 -22.23 9.47
N GLN A 147 -6.43 -21.89 8.80
CA GLN A 147 -6.60 -22.20 7.38
C GLN A 147 -5.77 -21.26 6.49
N PHE A 148 -5.35 -20.10 7.01
CA PHE A 148 -4.47 -19.17 6.31
C PHE A 148 -3.00 -19.60 6.30
N SER A 149 -2.62 -20.70 6.96
CA SER A 149 -1.30 -21.32 6.76
C SER A 149 -1.34 -22.46 5.73
N ASP A 150 -2.54 -22.87 5.29
CA ASP A 150 -2.71 -23.94 4.30
C ASP A 150 -2.43 -23.40 2.88
N GLN A 151 -1.29 -23.80 2.33
CA GLN A 151 -0.88 -23.41 0.98
C GLN A 151 -1.82 -23.93 -0.12
N GLU A 152 -2.59 -24.99 0.11
CA GLU A 152 -3.53 -25.50 -0.88
C GLU A 152 -4.78 -24.62 -1.00
N LEU A 153 -5.29 -24.11 0.13
CA LEU A 153 -6.40 -23.17 0.15
C LEU A 153 -5.97 -21.80 -0.40
N LEU A 154 -4.79 -21.32 0.02
CA LEU A 154 -4.25 -20.05 -0.46
C LEU A 154 -3.96 -20.06 -1.96
N ALA A 155 -3.57 -21.21 -2.53
CA ALA A 155 -3.34 -21.33 -3.98
C ALA A 155 -4.60 -21.06 -4.83
N LYS A 156 -5.80 -21.11 -4.25
CA LYS A 156 -7.04 -20.75 -4.93
C LYS A 156 -7.32 -19.24 -4.89
N CYS A 157 -6.69 -18.53 -3.96
CA CYS A 157 -6.95 -17.13 -3.71
C CYS A 157 -5.95 -16.24 -4.44
N GLY A 158 -6.29 -14.95 -4.51
CA GLY A 158 -5.38 -13.92 -5.01
C GLY A 158 -5.73 -12.54 -4.45
N LEU A 159 -5.03 -11.53 -4.93
CA LEU A 159 -5.36 -10.12 -4.69
C LEU A 159 -5.76 -9.46 -5.98
N ARG A 160 -6.73 -8.55 -5.92
CA ARG A 160 -7.06 -7.63 -6.99
C ARG A 160 -6.53 -6.25 -6.63
N LEU A 161 -5.66 -5.70 -7.47
CA LEU A 161 -5.18 -4.33 -7.35
C LEU A 161 -5.92 -3.45 -8.35
N ILE A 162 -6.43 -2.33 -7.85
CA ILE A 162 -7.04 -1.28 -8.65
C ILE A 162 -6.14 -0.07 -8.53
N GLU A 163 -5.66 0.43 -9.67
CA GLU A 163 -4.64 1.45 -9.72
C GLU A 163 -4.82 2.40 -10.90
N ASP A 164 -4.39 3.63 -10.70
CA ASP A 164 -4.33 4.67 -11.71
C ASP A 164 -2.87 4.89 -12.09
N TRP A 165 -2.53 4.62 -13.35
CA TRP A 165 -1.25 5.00 -13.91
C TRP A 165 -1.33 6.42 -14.39
N TYR A 166 -0.38 7.25 -14.02
CA TYR A 166 -0.33 8.63 -14.47
C TYR A 166 1.10 9.08 -14.72
N PHE A 167 1.23 10.06 -15.61
CA PHE A 167 2.49 10.76 -15.86
C PHE A 167 2.39 12.17 -15.28
N ASP A 168 3.23 12.48 -14.29
CA ASP A 168 3.34 13.81 -13.69
C ASP A 168 4.43 14.61 -14.41
N THR A 169 4.03 15.70 -15.06
CA THR A 169 4.93 16.59 -15.79
C THR A 169 5.95 17.31 -14.92
N ASN A 170 5.56 17.67 -13.69
CA ASN A 170 6.45 18.44 -12.80
C ASN A 170 7.61 17.59 -12.29
N ARG A 171 7.40 16.27 -12.19
CA ARG A 171 8.40 15.31 -11.75
C ARG A 171 9.06 14.55 -12.90
N ALA A 172 8.47 14.63 -14.10
CA ALA A 172 8.80 13.75 -15.22
C ALA A 172 8.81 12.27 -14.79
N GLU A 173 7.82 11.88 -13.98
CA GLU A 173 7.73 10.54 -13.42
C GLU A 173 6.45 9.85 -13.89
N PHE A 174 6.60 8.64 -14.46
CA PHE A 174 5.49 7.74 -14.71
C PHE A 174 5.29 6.83 -13.49
N LYS A 175 4.17 6.97 -12.79
CA LYS A 175 3.93 6.24 -11.54
C LYS A 175 2.53 5.67 -11.45
N SER A 176 2.42 4.53 -10.79
CA SER A 176 1.13 3.95 -10.43
C SER A 176 0.67 4.43 -9.05
N PHE A 177 -0.56 4.89 -8.97
CA PHE A 177 -1.29 5.14 -7.74
C PHE A 177 -2.23 3.97 -7.45
N ILE A 178 -1.91 3.16 -6.45
CA ILE A 178 -2.81 2.08 -6.02
C ILE A 178 -3.94 2.68 -5.20
N ILE A 179 -5.19 2.43 -5.59
CA ILE A 179 -6.39 2.94 -4.94
C ILE A 179 -6.89 1.91 -3.91
N ALA A 180 -7.03 0.66 -4.35
CA ALA A 180 -7.61 -0.38 -3.52
C ALA A 180 -6.94 -1.74 -3.76
N ILE A 181 -6.92 -2.53 -2.70
CA ILE A 181 -6.53 -3.94 -2.72
C ILE A 181 -7.73 -4.77 -2.27
N GLY A 182 -8.14 -5.75 -3.07
CA GLY A 182 -9.20 -6.69 -2.71
C GLY A 182 -8.69 -8.12 -2.61
N LEU A 183 -9.26 -8.90 -1.68
CA LEU A 183 -9.08 -10.35 -1.69
C LEU A 183 -10.02 -10.95 -2.72
N ILE A 184 -9.48 -11.75 -3.63
CA ILE A 184 -10.28 -12.46 -4.64
C ILE A 184 -10.21 -13.96 -4.41
N VAL A 185 -11.35 -14.61 -4.67
CA VAL A 185 -11.52 -16.06 -4.59
C VAL A 185 -12.38 -16.51 -5.77
N PRO A 186 -12.26 -17.78 -6.20
CA PRO A 186 -13.08 -18.30 -7.29
C PRO A 186 -14.57 -18.29 -6.89
N SER A 187 -15.43 -17.98 -7.86
CA SER A 187 -16.88 -17.85 -7.70
C SER A 187 -17.60 -19.19 -7.52
N SER A 188 -16.93 -20.32 -7.82
CA SER A 188 -17.49 -21.65 -7.59
C SER A 188 -17.59 -21.90 -6.08
N ALA A 189 -18.83 -21.91 -5.58
CA ALA A 189 -19.19 -22.23 -4.21
C ALA A 189 -18.34 -23.39 -3.64
N ALA A 190 -17.82 -23.21 -2.44
CA ALA A 190 -16.81 -24.04 -1.79
C ALA A 190 -17.27 -25.44 -1.35
N SER A 191 -18.04 -26.18 -2.15
CA SER A 191 -18.56 -27.49 -1.74
C SER A 191 -18.53 -28.60 -2.79
N SER A 192 -17.79 -28.43 -3.89
CA SER A 192 -17.43 -29.57 -4.74
C SER A 192 -15.93 -29.69 -4.89
N ALA A 193 -15.45 -30.92 -4.80
CA ALA A 193 -14.06 -31.38 -4.95
C ALA A 193 -13.42 -31.05 -6.32
N SER A 194 -13.96 -30.08 -7.05
CA SER A 194 -13.63 -29.68 -8.40
C SER A 194 -13.45 -28.16 -8.53
N VAL A 195 -13.11 -27.44 -7.45
CA VAL A 195 -12.59 -26.06 -7.60
C VAL A 195 -11.20 -26.19 -8.21
N PRO A 196 -10.99 -25.77 -9.47
CA PRO A 196 -9.72 -25.97 -10.14
C PRO A 196 -8.64 -25.22 -9.36
N LYS A 197 -7.57 -25.91 -8.92
CA LYS A 197 -6.47 -25.22 -8.26
C LYS A 197 -5.79 -24.39 -9.36
N LEU A 198 -5.50 -23.11 -9.12
CA LEU A 198 -4.80 -22.28 -10.13
C LEU A 198 -3.38 -22.80 -10.46
N LYS A 199 -2.87 -23.76 -9.68
CA LYS A 199 -1.64 -24.52 -9.96
C LYS A 199 -1.84 -25.70 -10.90
N ASP A 200 -3.08 -26.14 -11.13
CA ASP A 200 -3.37 -27.27 -11.99
C ASP A 200 -3.12 -26.85 -13.45
N PRO A 201 -2.35 -27.62 -14.24
CA PRO A 201 -2.01 -27.27 -15.62
C PRO A 201 -3.22 -27.25 -16.56
N ALA A 202 -4.37 -27.78 -16.11
CA ALA A 202 -5.64 -27.71 -16.82
C ALA A 202 -6.31 -26.34 -16.72
N VAL A 203 -5.97 -25.55 -15.69
CA VAL A 203 -6.49 -24.19 -15.50
C VAL A 203 -5.58 -23.23 -16.25
N LYS A 204 -6.04 -22.77 -17.41
CA LYS A 204 -5.32 -21.73 -18.13
C LYS A 204 -5.44 -20.44 -17.35
N ILE A 205 -4.30 -19.85 -17.01
CA ILE A 205 -4.18 -18.56 -16.28
C ILE A 205 -5.00 -17.44 -16.96
N GLY A 206 -5.27 -17.56 -18.27
CA GLY A 206 -6.11 -16.64 -19.06
C GLY A 206 -7.62 -16.80 -18.92
N GLU A 207 -8.11 -17.90 -18.37
CA GLU A 207 -9.51 -18.14 -18.04
C GLU A 207 -9.80 -17.91 -16.55
N ALA A 208 -8.75 -17.97 -15.71
CA ALA A 208 -8.85 -17.83 -14.27
C ALA A 208 -9.38 -16.46 -13.80
N GLY A 209 -9.30 -15.40 -14.61
CA GLY A 209 -9.79 -14.06 -14.21
C GLY A 209 -11.30 -13.87 -14.33
N ALA A 210 -11.98 -14.65 -15.18
CA ALA A 210 -13.41 -14.44 -15.48
C ALA A 210 -14.31 -14.76 -14.28
N ASP A 211 -13.91 -15.74 -13.47
CA ASP A 211 -14.71 -16.28 -12.37
C ASP A 211 -14.20 -15.88 -10.99
N MET A 212 -13.35 -14.84 -10.88
CA MET A 212 -12.82 -14.40 -9.58
C MET A 212 -13.66 -13.25 -9.00
N ASN A 213 -14.27 -13.53 -7.85
CA ASN A 213 -15.09 -12.58 -7.11
C ASN A 213 -14.28 -11.94 -5.98
N GLY A 214 -14.44 -10.62 -5.83
CA GLY A 214 -13.89 -9.89 -4.70
C GLY A 214 -14.70 -10.18 -3.43
N MET A 215 -14.04 -10.63 -2.37
CA MET A 215 -14.66 -10.88 -1.07
C MET A 215 -14.81 -9.58 -0.28
N PHE A 216 -13.75 -8.79 -0.26
CA PHE A 216 -13.70 -7.46 0.32
C PHE A 216 -12.56 -6.67 -0.32
N TYR A 217 -12.66 -5.35 -0.25
CA TYR A 217 -11.68 -4.37 -0.69
C TYR A 217 -11.22 -3.52 0.48
N VAL A 218 -9.98 -3.06 0.40
CA VAL A 218 -9.35 -2.20 1.38
C VAL A 218 -8.77 -1.01 0.65
N ASN A 219 -9.01 0.19 1.18
CA ASN A 219 -8.47 1.42 0.63
C ASN A 219 -6.95 1.46 0.88
N TYR A 220 -6.16 1.46 -0.19
CA TYR A 220 -4.71 1.29 -0.06
C TYR A 220 -4.02 2.48 0.64
N PRO A 221 -4.26 3.75 0.25
CA PRO A 221 -3.72 4.92 0.95
C PRO A 221 -3.88 4.92 2.47
N THR A 222 -5.01 4.44 3.00
CA THR A 222 -5.27 4.46 4.45
C THR A 222 -4.49 3.36 5.19
N ILE A 223 -4.25 2.21 4.56
CA ILE A 223 -3.59 1.07 5.19
C ILE A 223 -2.07 1.09 5.13
N ARG A 224 -1.46 1.97 4.32
CA ARG A 224 0.01 2.04 4.15
C ARG A 224 0.76 2.10 5.50
N ASN A 225 0.28 2.93 6.42
CA ASN A 225 0.82 3.10 7.77
C ASN A 225 0.69 1.86 8.66
N TYR A 226 -0.20 0.92 8.32
CA TYR A 226 -0.33 -0.37 9.00
C TYR A 226 0.59 -1.41 8.37
N ILE A 227 0.54 -1.57 7.04
CA ILE A 227 1.27 -2.63 6.33
C ILE A 227 2.79 -2.41 6.28
N CYS A 228 3.26 -1.16 6.35
CA CYS A 228 4.67 -0.79 6.43
C CYS A 228 5.40 -1.38 7.66
N LYS A 229 4.68 -1.78 8.71
CA LYS A 229 5.27 -2.29 9.97
C LYS A 229 5.66 -3.76 9.85
N PHE A 230 5.21 -4.43 8.80
CA PHE A 230 5.39 -5.86 8.61
C PHE A 230 6.34 -6.09 7.44
N ASN A 231 7.39 -6.88 7.71
CA ASN A 231 8.37 -7.27 6.71
C ASN A 231 7.89 -8.50 5.94
N VAL A 232 8.15 -8.47 4.65
CA VAL A 232 7.88 -9.57 3.73
C VAL A 232 8.95 -10.66 3.89
N TYR A 233 8.56 -11.91 3.68
CA TYR A 233 9.51 -13.01 3.65
C TYR A 233 10.30 -12.98 2.34
N HIS A 234 11.60 -12.66 2.40
CA HIS A 234 12.48 -12.71 1.23
C HIS A 234 13.55 -13.80 1.42
N PRO A 235 13.88 -14.61 0.38
CA PRO A 235 14.93 -15.64 0.48
C PRO A 235 16.30 -15.08 0.85
N ASN A 236 16.62 -13.87 0.40
CA ASN A 236 17.81 -13.13 0.81
C ASN A 236 17.50 -12.30 2.07
N GLU A 237 18.09 -12.68 3.20
CA GLU A 237 17.89 -12.05 4.52
C GLU A 237 18.36 -10.59 4.62
N LYS A 238 19.26 -10.16 3.71
CA LYS A 238 19.70 -8.75 3.65
C LYS A 238 18.61 -7.84 3.10
N ILE A 239 17.72 -8.38 2.28
CA ILE A 239 16.62 -7.63 1.70
C ILE A 239 15.46 -7.65 2.70
N ARG A 240 15.13 -6.48 3.23
CA ARG A 240 14.04 -6.28 4.19
C ARG A 240 13.04 -5.31 3.60
N TYR A 241 12.22 -5.81 2.67
CA TYR A 241 11.09 -5.06 2.15
C TYR A 241 9.91 -5.20 3.09
N THR A 242 9.21 -4.10 3.31
CA THR A 242 7.90 -4.09 3.94
C THR A 242 6.82 -4.44 2.91
N PHE A 243 5.61 -4.74 3.36
CA PHE A 243 4.51 -4.95 2.41
C PHE A 243 4.22 -3.70 1.58
N ASP A 244 4.35 -2.51 2.17
CA ASP A 244 4.19 -1.25 1.42
C ASP A 244 5.22 -1.15 0.29
N ASP A 245 6.50 -1.44 0.59
CA ASP A 245 7.59 -1.40 -0.40
C ASP A 245 7.33 -2.35 -1.55
N VAL A 246 6.85 -3.57 -1.29
CA VAL A 246 6.55 -4.55 -2.34
C VAL A 246 5.51 -4.03 -3.32
N PHE A 247 4.45 -3.38 -2.83
CA PHE A 247 3.42 -2.81 -3.70
C PHE A 247 3.90 -1.55 -4.43
N GLN A 248 4.65 -0.67 -3.75
CA GLN A 248 5.20 0.56 -4.34
C GLN A 248 6.26 0.26 -5.41
N LEU A 249 7.19 -0.66 -5.14
CA LEU A 249 8.24 -1.11 -6.07
C LEU A 249 7.69 -2.06 -7.14
N ARG A 250 6.40 -2.42 -7.05
CA ARG A 250 5.74 -3.39 -7.94
C ARG A 250 6.49 -4.72 -8.03
N TYR A 251 7.09 -5.15 -6.92
CA TYR A 251 7.78 -6.42 -6.84
C TYR A 251 6.73 -7.52 -6.72
N PHE A 252 6.00 -7.83 -7.80
CA PHE A 252 5.01 -8.91 -7.90
C PHE A 252 4.71 -9.27 -9.36
N SER A 253 4.30 -10.52 -9.57
CA SER A 253 3.72 -10.99 -10.83
C SER A 253 2.22 -10.76 -10.83
N SER A 254 1.69 -10.21 -11.94
CA SER A 254 0.26 -9.88 -12.06
C SER A 254 -0.26 -10.05 -13.48
N LEU A 255 -1.56 -10.26 -13.59
CA LEU A 255 -2.31 -10.31 -14.85
C LEU A 255 -3.26 -9.11 -14.93
N ILE A 256 -3.26 -8.38 -16.04
CA ILE A 256 -4.21 -7.27 -16.27
C ILE A 256 -5.55 -7.85 -16.73
N ILE A 257 -6.64 -7.44 -16.08
CA ILE A 257 -8.00 -7.96 -16.33
C ILE A 257 -8.93 -6.89 -16.86
N GLU A 258 -8.65 -5.64 -16.50
CA GLU A 258 -9.45 -4.52 -16.94
C GLU A 258 -8.53 -3.35 -17.21
N GLU A 259 -8.83 -2.65 -18.29
CA GLU A 259 -8.23 -1.40 -18.64
C GLU A 259 -9.37 -0.41 -18.89
N SER A 260 -9.21 0.82 -18.41
CA SER A 260 -10.17 1.88 -18.69
C SER A 260 -10.27 2.12 -20.19
N ASN A 261 -11.45 1.83 -20.73
CA ASN A 261 -11.80 1.99 -22.13
C ASN A 261 -13.16 2.71 -22.27
N PRO A 262 -13.42 3.38 -23.41
CA PRO A 262 -14.71 4.04 -23.65
C PRO A 262 -15.91 3.09 -23.56
N ASP A 263 -15.71 1.83 -23.96
CA ASP A 263 -16.76 0.82 -23.98
C ASP A 263 -17.04 0.19 -22.61
N GLY A 264 -16.18 0.43 -21.61
CA GLY A 264 -16.33 -0.09 -20.24
C GLY A 264 -16.20 -1.62 -20.09
N TYR A 265 -15.74 -2.34 -21.12
CA TYR A 265 -15.63 -3.80 -21.07
C TYR A 265 -14.34 -4.24 -20.37
N LYS A 266 -14.50 -5.12 -19.37
CA LYS A 266 -13.43 -5.99 -18.86
C LYS A 266 -12.89 -6.87 -19.99
N LEU A 267 -11.60 -7.22 -19.97
CA LEU A 267 -11.00 -8.12 -20.96
C LEU A 267 -11.74 -9.47 -21.01
N ALA A 268 -12.27 -9.93 -19.87
CA ALA A 268 -13.06 -11.15 -19.80
C ALA A 268 -14.33 -11.11 -20.66
N ASN A 269 -14.96 -9.94 -20.81
CA ASN A 269 -16.26 -9.73 -21.44
C ASN A 269 -16.15 -9.07 -22.83
N ARG A 270 -14.93 -8.91 -23.35
CA ARG A 270 -14.65 -8.31 -24.65
C ARG A 270 -15.12 -9.25 -25.77
N PRO A 271 -16.06 -8.84 -26.65
CA PRO A 271 -16.67 -9.73 -27.64
C PRO A 271 -15.71 -10.17 -28.76
N ASP A 272 -14.65 -9.39 -28.98
CA ASP A 272 -13.56 -9.67 -29.91
C ASP A 272 -12.60 -10.77 -29.41
N LEU A 273 -12.52 -11.00 -28.09
CA LEU A 273 -11.61 -11.96 -27.47
C LEU A 273 -12.34 -13.27 -27.13
N LYS A 274 -12.30 -14.23 -28.06
CA LYS A 274 -13.04 -15.49 -27.92
C LYS A 274 -12.30 -16.54 -27.08
N SER A 275 -10.98 -16.63 -27.22
CA SER A 275 -10.17 -17.61 -26.49
C SER A 275 -9.52 -17.01 -25.24
N GLY A 276 -9.26 -17.84 -24.23
CA GLY A 276 -8.43 -17.46 -23.09
C GLY A 276 -7.00 -17.04 -23.50
N LEU A 277 -6.46 -17.57 -24.60
CA LEU A 277 -5.16 -17.15 -25.11
C LEU A 277 -5.19 -15.71 -25.65
N ASP A 278 -6.24 -15.34 -26.39
CA ASP A 278 -6.38 -14.00 -26.95
C ASP A 278 -6.45 -12.96 -25.82
N LYS A 279 -7.12 -13.30 -24.72
CA LYS A 279 -7.20 -12.46 -23.51
C LYS A 279 -5.84 -12.25 -22.85
N LEU A 280 -5.00 -13.29 -22.80
CA LEU A 280 -3.63 -13.17 -22.28
C LEU A 280 -2.75 -12.29 -23.17
N LEU A 281 -2.84 -12.48 -24.49
CA LEU A 281 -2.08 -11.67 -25.44
C LEU A 281 -2.50 -10.20 -25.38
N GLU A 282 -3.79 -9.93 -25.19
CA GLU A 282 -4.28 -8.56 -25.00
C GLU A 282 -3.80 -7.95 -23.68
N ALA A 283 -3.81 -8.71 -22.58
CA ALA A 283 -3.26 -8.25 -21.30
C ALA A 283 -1.76 -7.93 -21.42
N ASP A 284 -1.00 -8.75 -22.13
CA ASP A 284 0.42 -8.50 -22.41
C ASP A 284 0.62 -7.31 -23.35
N ARG A 285 -0.26 -7.12 -24.34
CA ARG A 285 -0.24 -5.93 -25.22
C ARG A 285 -0.43 -4.65 -24.42
N ILE A 286 -1.41 -4.62 -23.51
CA ILE A 286 -1.65 -3.48 -22.61
C ILE A 286 -0.42 -3.21 -21.73
N LYS A 287 0.15 -4.26 -21.14
CA LYS A 287 1.37 -4.15 -20.33
C LYS A 287 2.53 -3.54 -21.12
N ARG A 288 2.77 -4.00 -22.36
CA ARG A 288 3.81 -3.44 -23.24
C ARG A 288 3.50 -1.99 -23.63
N SER A 289 2.24 -1.68 -23.90
CA SER A 289 1.82 -0.32 -24.24
C SER A 289 2.12 0.68 -23.12
N LEU A 290 1.98 0.30 -21.85
CA LEU A 290 2.32 1.16 -20.72
C LEU A 290 3.83 1.41 -20.61
N ILE A 291 4.64 0.37 -20.83
CA ILE A 291 6.10 0.49 -20.81
C ILE A 291 6.60 1.30 -21.99
N GLN A 292 6.01 1.11 -23.17
CA GLN A 292 6.34 1.92 -24.34
C GLN A 292 5.97 3.39 -24.10
N TYR A 293 4.79 3.65 -23.53
CA TYR A 293 4.38 5.01 -23.18
C TYR A 293 5.36 5.65 -22.19
N GLU A 294 5.80 4.91 -21.17
CA GLU A 294 6.84 5.36 -20.26
C GLU A 294 8.09 5.77 -21.05
N GLN A 295 8.64 4.88 -21.88
CA GLN A 295 9.83 5.14 -22.70
C GLN A 295 9.69 6.35 -23.62
N ASP A 296 8.58 6.48 -24.33
CA ASP A 296 8.31 7.58 -25.25
C ASP A 296 8.32 8.94 -24.53
N MET A 297 7.91 8.98 -23.25
CA MET A 297 7.96 10.20 -22.44
C MET A 297 9.38 10.56 -21.97
N TRP A 298 10.35 9.63 -22.01
CA TRP A 298 11.76 9.91 -21.70
C TRP A 298 12.57 10.38 -22.91
N GLU A 299 12.12 10.09 -24.13
CA GLU A 299 12.83 10.47 -25.36
C GLU A 299 12.62 11.94 -25.77
N HIS A 300 11.75 12.68 -25.06
CA HIS A 300 11.38 14.06 -25.35
C HIS A 300 11.79 15.04 -24.23
#